data_AF-X1KSB1-F1
#
_entry.id   AF-X1KSB1-F1
#
_cell.length_a   1.000
_cell.length_b   1.000
_cell.length_c   1.000
_cell.angle_alpha   90.00
_cell.angle_beta   90.00
_cell.angle_gamma   90.00
#
_symmetry.space_group_name_H-M   'P 1'
#
loop_
_entity.id
_entity.type
_entity.pdbx_description
1 polymer ?
#
loop_
_entity_poly.entity_id
_entity_poly.type
_entity_poly.pdbx_seq_one_letter_code
_entity_poly.pdbx_strand_id
1 'polypeptide(L)' 'LALPAWESVYQEWRDRLVTLGKKVQVRSGEATYRGIAESVASDGSLLLRQSDGSLTKIVAGDVTLRQ' A
#
# COMPACT_ATOMS: atom_id res chain seq x y z
N LEU A 1 -14.72 0.04 -27.90
CA LEU A 1 -14.18 -0.79 -26.79
C LEU A 1 -14.72 -0.21 -25.48
N ALA A 2 -15.34 -1.02 -24.63
CA ALA A 2 -15.73 -0.62 -23.28
C ALA A 2 -14.60 -0.94 -22.31
N LEU A 3 -14.28 -0.01 -21.40
CA LEU A 3 -13.28 -0.24 -20.36
C LEU A 3 -13.90 -1.02 -19.19
N PRO A 4 -13.12 -1.85 -18.47
CA PRO A 4 -13.59 -2.52 -17.27
C PRO A 4 -13.96 -1.52 -16.18
N ALA A 5 -14.88 -1.94 -15.29
CA ALA A 5 -15.19 -1.17 -14.10
C ALA A 5 -13.98 -1.08 -13.17
N TRP A 6 -13.81 0.08 -12.52
CA TRP A 6 -12.69 0.33 -11.59
C TRP A 6 -12.51 -0.77 -10.55
N GLU A 7 -13.62 -1.25 -9.95
CA GLU A 7 -13.58 -2.26 -8.89
C GLU A 7 -12.83 -3.54 -9.31
N SER A 8 -13.05 -4.01 -10.55
CA SER A 8 -12.36 -5.20 -11.05
C SER A 8 -10.86 -4.97 -11.23
N VAL A 9 -10.48 -3.79 -11.74
CA VAL A 9 -9.07 -3.42 -11.94
C VAL A 9 -8.37 -3.25 -10.60
N TYR A 10 -9.03 -2.60 -9.64
CA TYR A 10 -8.55 -2.40 -8.28
C TYR A 10 -8.29 -3.74 -7.57
N GLN A 11 -9.23 -4.68 -7.61
CA GLN A 11 -9.08 -5.98 -6.97
C GLN A 11 -7.91 -6.76 -7.58
N GLU A 12 -7.85 -6.85 -8.92
CA GLU A 12 -6.76 -7.56 -9.61
C GLU A 12 -5.39 -6.93 -9.33
N TRP A 13 -5.30 -5.60 -9.34
CA TRP A 13 -4.07 -4.87 -9.03
C TRP A 13 -3.62 -5.11 -7.58
N ARG A 14 -4.53 -4.95 -6.61
CA ARG A 14 -4.25 -5.16 -5.18
C ARG A 14 -3.72 -6.57 -4.94
N ASP A 15 -4.39 -7.58 -5.49
CA ASP A 15 -4.07 -8.99 -5.23
C ASP A 15 -2.71 -9.39 -5.85
N ARG A 16 -2.18 -8.58 -6.78
CA ARG A 16 -0.86 -8.76 -7.41
C ARG A 16 0.26 -7.96 -6.74
N LEU A 17 -0.03 -7.14 -5.73
CA LEU A 17 0.98 -6.35 -5.05
C LEU A 17 1.94 -7.24 -4.25
N VAL A 18 3.18 -7.32 -4.73
CA VAL A 18 4.25 -8.10 -4.10
C VAL A 18 4.66 -7.60 -2.72
N THR A 19 4.24 -6.39 -2.34
CA THR A 19 4.57 -5.76 -1.05
C THR A 19 3.63 -6.18 0.07
N LEU A 20 2.40 -6.64 -0.24
CA LEU A 20 1.40 -6.93 0.78
C LEU A 20 1.86 -8.06 1.73
N GLY A 21 1.55 -7.89 3.02
CA GLY A 21 1.97 -8.77 4.10
C GLY A 21 3.46 -8.70 4.45
N LYS A 22 4.25 -7.81 3.81
CA LYS A 22 5.69 -7.68 4.05
C LYS A 22 6.03 -6.43 4.86
N LYS A 23 7.15 -6.51 5.57
CA LYS A 23 7.78 -5.33 6.17
C LYS A 23 8.30 -4.42 5.07
N VAL A 24 7.85 -3.18 5.08
CA VAL A 24 8.26 -2.15 4.13
C VAL A 24 8.73 -0.91 4.87
N GLN A 25 9.54 -0.12 4.17
CA GLN A 25 9.75 1.27 4.50
C GLN A 25 9.13 2.13 3.42
N VAL A 26 8.38 3.15 3.84
CA VAL A 26 7.76 4.13 2.96
C VAL A 26 8.40 5.49 3.21
N ARG A 27 8.91 6.14 2.17
CA ARG A 27 9.40 7.52 2.24
C ARG A 27 8.41 8.44 1.52
N SER A 28 7.85 9.39 2.25
CA SER A 28 6.88 10.37 1.75
C SER A 28 7.33 11.77 2.14
N GLY A 29 7.93 12.50 1.20
CA GLY A 29 8.65 13.74 1.50
C GLY A 29 9.77 13.48 2.53
N GLU A 30 9.81 14.29 3.58
CA GLU A 30 10.77 14.14 4.68
C GLU A 30 10.38 13.05 5.70
N ALA A 31 9.15 12.52 5.61
CA ALA A 31 8.66 11.50 6.53
C ALA A 31 9.05 10.08 6.09
N THR A 32 9.47 9.26 7.06
CA THR A 32 9.73 7.83 6.85
C THR A 32 8.86 7.00 7.77
N TYR A 33 8.11 6.07 7.19
CA TYR A 33 7.24 5.13 7.89
C TYR A 33 7.76 3.71 7.74
N ARG A 34 7.57 2.86 8.76
CA ARG A 34 7.99 1.46 8.75
C ARG A 34 6.90 0.59 9.35
N GLY A 35 6.52 -0.47 8.65
CA GLY A 35 5.44 -1.33 9.11
C GLY A 35 5.17 -2.46 8.14
N ILE A 36 4.05 -3.15 8.32
CA ILE A 36 3.55 -4.13 7.37
C ILE A 36 2.66 -3.42 6.36
N ALA A 37 2.94 -3.58 5.06
CA ALA A 37 2.01 -3.18 4.01
C ALA A 37 0.78 -4.10 4.09
N GLU A 38 -0.28 -3.64 4.75
CA GLU A 38 -1.44 -4.47 5.05
C GLU A 38 -2.36 -4.60 3.85
N SER A 39 -2.65 -3.47 3.19
CA SER A 39 -3.50 -3.42 2.01
C SER A 39 -3.30 -2.10 1.27
N VAL A 40 -4.10 -1.89 0.23
CA VAL A 40 -4.26 -0.62 -0.46
C VAL A 40 -5.75 -0.29 -0.50
N ALA A 41 -6.09 0.98 -0.31
CA ALA A 41 -7.46 1.45 -0.42
C ALA A 41 -7.89 1.57 -1.90
N SER A 42 -9.19 1.68 -2.15
CA SER A 42 -9.75 1.84 -3.49
C SER A 42 -9.37 3.16 -4.17
N ASP A 43 -8.70 4.08 -3.47
CA ASP A 43 -8.10 5.30 -4.03
C ASP A 43 -6.59 5.14 -4.33
N GLY A 44 -6.04 3.94 -4.15
CA GLY A 44 -4.64 3.62 -4.37
C GLY A 44 -3.72 3.86 -3.18
N SER A 45 -4.22 4.44 -2.07
CA SER A 45 -3.39 4.71 -0.89
C SER A 45 -2.93 3.42 -0.21
N LEU A 46 -1.68 3.39 0.25
CA LEU A 46 -1.16 2.29 1.06
C LEU A 46 -1.72 2.36 2.49
N LEU A 47 -2.16 1.22 3.00
CA LEU A 47 -2.51 1.02 4.40
C LEU A 47 -1.35 0.30 5.10
N LEU A 48 -0.61 1.04 5.93
CA LEU A 48 0.56 0.54 6.64
C LEU A 48 0.22 0.26 8.11
N ARG A 49 0.35 -1.00 8.52
CA ARG A 49 0.22 -1.42 9.92
C ARG A 49 1.52 -1.17 10.66
N GLN A 50 1.48 -0.29 11.65
CA GLN A 50 2.60 0.02 12.54
C GLN A 50 2.76 -1.07 13.60
N SER A 51 3.90 -1.09 14.30
CA SER A 51 4.19 -2.08 15.34
C SER A 51 3.27 -1.98 16.55
N ASP A 52 2.66 -0.82 16.79
CA ASP A 52 1.69 -0.58 17.87
C ASP A 52 0.26 -1.02 17.50
N GLY A 53 0.05 -1.53 16.28
CA GLY A 53 -1.27 -1.88 15.80
C GLY A 53 -2.11 -0.66 15.39
N SER A 54 -1.51 0.49 15.09
CA SER A 54 -2.18 1.57 14.37
C SER A 54 -2.06 1.38 12.85
N LEU A 55 -3.03 1.91 12.10
CA LEU A 55 -3.04 1.90 10.63
C LEU A 55 -2.76 3.32 10.14
N THR A 56 -1.71 3.50 9.35
CA THR A 56 -1.41 4.78 8.67
C THR A 56 -1.79 4.67 7.20
N LYS A 57 -2.62 5.59 6.71
CA LYS A 57 -2.93 5.72 5.28
C LYS A 57 -1.93 6.67 4.62
N ILE A 58 -1.24 6.20 3.58
CA ILE A 58 -0.21 6.96 2.86
C ILE A 58 -0.62 7.06 1.38
N VAL A 59 -0.86 8.28 0.91
CA VAL A 59 -1.36 8.54 -0.45
C VAL A 59 -0.26 8.40 -1.51
N ALA A 60 0.96 8.82 -1.18
CA ALA A 60 2.09 8.78 -2.10
C ALA A 60 3.41 8.58 -1.33
N GLY A 61 4.35 7.87 -1.93
CA GLY A 61 5.69 7.67 -1.38
C GLY A 61 6.43 6.51 -2.04
N ASP A 62 7.75 6.49 -1.89
CA ASP A 62 8.59 5.38 -2.34
C ASP A 62 8.50 4.22 -1.36
N VAL A 63 8.11 3.04 -1.84
CA VAL A 63 8.01 1.82 -1.03
C VAL A 63 9.21 0.93 -1.31
N THR A 64 9.95 0.57 -0.26
CA THR A 64 11.08 -0.37 -0.33
C THR A 64 10.83 -1.57 0.55
N LEU A 65 11.14 -2.77 0.03
CA LEU A 65 11.13 -3.99 0.83
C LEU A 65 12.30 -3.96 1.81
N ARG A 66 12.03 -4.34 3.05
CA ARG A 66 13.05 -4.61 4.06
C ARG A 66 13.07 -6.12 4.24
N GLN A 67 14.00 -6.80 3.56
CA GLN A 67 14.28 -8.23 3.77
C GLN A 67 14.91 -8.44 5.15
#